data_AF-A0A950FER5-F1
#
_entry.id   AF-A0A950FER5-F1
#
_cell.length_a   1.000
_cell.length_b   1.000
_cell.length_c   1.000
_cell.angle_alpha   90.00
_cell.angle_beta   90.00
_cell.angle_gamma   90.00
#
_symmetry.space_group_name_H-M   'P 1'
#
loop_
_entity.id
_entity.type
_entity.pdbx_description
1 polymer ?
#
loop_
_entity_poly.entity_id
_entity_poly.type
_entity_poly.pdbx_seq_one_letter_code
_entity_poly.pdbx_strand_id
1 'polypeptide(L)'
;MASWTVCGYYTKLWNLRYSMGAAHRILRATTALLTFVFTIAYFSVGYMPQVAAVELDRWKDHLQADGSFAANAFETSYLVVKDLHPQQMARMPAPVRNEDGTLRKVTWPDDACEVDAARSFASQSTDNFRSAHPFLAKIAPPITPNEQVYEDSRRFWQENPGGFYPIQRAIEIAGAEIWKSLEPKLPATARRTRIILVGSFLAAQMIPFSLIGYGAYKDLKVSV
;
A
#
# COMPACT_ATOMS: atom_id res chain seq x y z
N MET A 1 -26.56 21.38 -3.07
CA MET A 1 -27.69 22.23 -3.53
C MET A 1 -28.24 21.81 -4.89
N ALA A 2 -27.42 21.56 -5.92
CA ALA A 2 -27.89 21.16 -7.25
C ALA A 2 -28.74 19.88 -7.29
N SER A 3 -28.43 18.88 -6.47
CA SER A 3 -29.20 17.63 -6.39
C SER A 3 -30.63 17.83 -5.85
N TRP A 4 -30.85 18.81 -4.97
CA TRP A 4 -32.17 19.14 -4.42
C TRP A 4 -33.09 19.75 -5.49
N THR A 5 -32.55 20.67 -6.29
CA THR A 5 -33.30 21.33 -7.36
C THR A 5 -33.54 20.39 -8.53
N VAL A 6 -32.53 19.67 -9.01
CA VAL A 6 -32.67 18.74 -10.14
C VAL A 6 -33.65 17.61 -9.82
N CYS A 7 -33.59 17.04 -8.63
CA CYS A 7 -34.51 15.96 -8.24
C CYS A 7 -35.95 16.47 -8.07
N GLY A 8 -36.15 17.74 -7.71
CA GLY A 8 -37.48 18.38 -7.67
C GLY A 8 -38.04 18.67 -9.06
N TYR A 9 -37.21 19.19 -9.97
CA TYR A 9 -37.59 19.43 -11.36
C TYR A 9 -37.86 18.12 -12.12
N TYR A 10 -37.04 17.09 -11.93
CA TYR A 10 -37.24 15.79 -12.55
C TYR A 10 -38.58 15.16 -12.14
N THR A 11 -38.95 15.19 -10.86
CA THR A 11 -40.27 14.67 -10.43
C THR A 11 -41.45 15.44 -11.02
N LYS A 12 -41.33 16.77 -11.19
CA LYS A 12 -42.38 17.60 -11.82
C LYS A 12 -42.50 17.38 -13.33
N LEU A 13 -41.44 16.94 -13.99
CA LEU A 13 -41.41 16.60 -15.41
C LEU A 13 -42.31 15.40 -15.74
N TRP A 14 -42.46 14.48 -14.79
CA TRP A 14 -43.30 13.28 -14.97
C TRP A 14 -44.72 13.46 -14.42
N ASN A 15 -44.92 14.19 -13.32
CA ASN A 15 -46.27 14.42 -12.78
C ASN A 15 -46.37 15.76 -12.04
N LEU A 16 -47.16 16.69 -12.59
CA LEU A 16 -47.38 18.03 -12.04
C LEU A 16 -48.15 18.03 -10.70
N ARG A 17 -48.88 16.93 -10.38
CA ARG A 17 -49.65 16.76 -9.13
C ARG A 17 -48.92 15.96 -8.05
N TYR A 18 -47.69 15.53 -8.28
CA TYR A 18 -46.97 14.66 -7.37
C TYR A 18 -46.68 15.32 -6.02
N SER A 19 -47.24 14.77 -4.93
CA SER A 19 -46.92 15.21 -3.56
C SER A 19 -45.75 14.40 -3.00
N MET A 20 -44.71 15.06 -2.49
CA MET A 20 -43.53 14.39 -1.95
C MET A 20 -43.84 13.66 -0.63
N GLY A 21 -44.09 12.36 -0.69
CA GLY A 21 -44.23 11.49 0.49
C GLY A 21 -42.93 11.32 1.30
N ALA A 22 -43.04 10.78 2.52
CA ALA A 22 -41.90 10.57 3.43
C ALA A 22 -40.78 9.71 2.82
N ALA A 23 -41.12 8.69 2.02
CA ALA A 23 -40.14 7.85 1.34
C ALA A 23 -39.20 8.63 0.39
N HIS A 24 -39.71 9.67 -0.28
CA HIS A 24 -38.90 10.51 -1.18
C HIS A 24 -37.90 11.37 -0.40
N ARG A 25 -38.28 11.83 0.80
CA ARG A 25 -37.39 12.59 1.67
C ARG A 25 -36.23 11.72 2.16
N ILE A 26 -36.50 10.46 2.53
CA ILE A 26 -35.47 9.50 2.92
C ILE A 26 -34.52 9.21 1.75
N LEU A 27 -35.05 8.87 0.57
CA LEU A 27 -34.24 8.60 -0.61
C LEU A 27 -33.34 9.79 -0.99
N ARG A 28 -33.87 11.01 -0.91
CA ARG A 28 -33.07 12.23 -1.15
C ARG A 28 -31.98 12.44 -0.11
N ALA A 29 -32.27 12.19 1.17
CA ALA A 29 -31.27 12.28 2.23
C ALA A 29 -30.15 11.26 1.99
N THR A 30 -30.48 10.03 1.61
CA THR A 30 -29.51 8.99 1.25
C THR A 30 -28.65 9.39 0.04
N THR A 31 -29.26 9.91 -1.03
CA THR A 31 -28.53 10.44 -2.19
C THR A 31 -27.55 11.54 -1.80
N ALA A 32 -27.97 12.50 -0.96
CA ALA A 32 -27.11 13.58 -0.51
C ALA A 32 -25.92 13.07 0.32
N LEU A 33 -26.17 12.12 1.23
CA LEU A 33 -25.13 11.49 2.03
C LEU A 33 -24.13 10.73 1.16
N LEU A 34 -24.62 9.95 0.18
CA LEU A 34 -23.76 9.25 -0.77
C LEU A 34 -22.92 10.24 -1.59
N THR A 35 -23.51 11.31 -2.11
CA THR A 35 -22.75 12.35 -2.82
C THR A 35 -21.66 12.93 -1.93
N PHE A 36 -21.95 13.21 -0.66
CA PHE A 36 -20.96 13.74 0.27
C PHE A 36 -19.78 12.78 0.48
N VAL A 37 -20.06 11.50 0.78
CA VAL A 37 -19.02 10.48 1.00
C VAL A 37 -18.18 10.25 -0.26
N PHE A 38 -18.81 10.11 -1.42
CA PHE A 38 -18.10 9.90 -2.69
C PHE A 38 -17.27 11.12 -3.09
N THR A 39 -17.74 12.34 -2.81
CA THR A 39 -16.97 13.56 -3.09
C THR A 39 -15.69 13.59 -2.25
N ILE A 40 -15.78 13.32 -0.95
CA ILE A 40 -14.62 13.24 -0.07
C ILE A 40 -13.64 12.19 -0.60
N ALA A 41 -14.13 10.96 -0.83
CA ALA A 41 -13.28 9.86 -1.31
C ALA A 41 -12.60 10.19 -2.65
N TYR A 42 -13.30 10.82 -3.58
CA TYR A 42 -12.74 11.23 -4.88
C TYR A 42 -11.55 12.18 -4.75
N PHE A 43 -11.67 13.16 -3.86
CA PHE A 43 -10.58 14.10 -3.57
C PHE A 43 -9.47 13.44 -2.76
N SER A 44 -9.79 12.62 -1.75
CA SER A 44 -8.83 11.89 -0.93
C SER A 44 -7.90 10.99 -1.76
N VAL A 45 -8.43 10.31 -2.79
CA VAL A 45 -7.62 9.49 -3.71
C VAL A 45 -6.53 10.32 -4.43
N GLY A 46 -6.69 11.63 -4.53
CA GLY A 46 -5.66 12.52 -5.07
C GLY A 46 -4.39 12.59 -4.23
N TYR A 47 -4.49 12.33 -2.92
CA TYR A 47 -3.37 12.36 -1.98
C TYR A 47 -2.65 11.01 -1.85
N MET A 48 -3.02 10.03 -2.67
CA MET A 48 -2.45 8.69 -2.65
C MET A 48 -0.92 8.66 -2.78
N PRO A 49 -0.26 9.48 -3.64
CA PRO A 49 1.20 9.54 -3.66
C PRO A 49 1.83 9.99 -2.34
N GLN A 50 1.28 11.02 -1.72
CA GLN A 50 1.79 11.57 -0.46
C GLN A 50 1.60 10.58 0.69
N VAL A 51 0.43 9.94 0.76
CA VAL A 51 0.15 8.92 1.79
C VAL A 51 1.07 7.72 1.60
N ALA A 52 1.32 7.28 0.37
CA ALA A 52 2.24 6.17 0.12
C ALA A 52 3.69 6.48 0.54
N ALA A 53 4.16 7.72 0.33
CA ALA A 53 5.48 8.14 0.80
C ALA A 53 5.59 8.09 2.32
N VAL A 54 4.60 8.68 3.01
CA VAL A 54 4.55 8.71 4.48
C VAL A 54 4.46 7.30 5.06
N GLU A 55 3.64 6.42 4.48
CA GLU A 55 3.53 5.03 4.94
C GLU A 55 4.82 4.23 4.70
N LEU A 56 5.54 4.50 3.61
CA LEU A 56 6.84 3.86 3.37
C LEU A 56 7.89 4.30 4.40
N ASP A 57 7.97 5.61 4.70
CA ASP A 57 8.88 6.10 5.74
C ASP A 57 8.52 5.54 7.12
N ARG A 58 7.23 5.49 7.44
CA ARG A 58 6.75 4.92 8.71
C ARG A 58 7.07 3.43 8.83
N TRP A 59 6.98 2.69 7.73
CA TRP A 59 7.41 1.30 7.67
C TRP A 59 8.91 1.17 7.90
N LYS A 60 9.74 2.02 7.28
CA LYS A 60 11.20 2.02 7.49
C LYS A 60 11.52 2.25 8.97
N ASP A 61 10.93 3.27 9.59
CA ASP A 61 11.14 3.60 11.00
C ASP A 61 10.73 2.44 11.91
N HIS A 62 9.59 1.82 11.63
CA HIS A 62 9.10 0.67 12.38
C HIS A 62 10.04 -0.53 12.26
N LEU A 63 10.49 -0.84 11.04
CA LEU A 63 11.36 -1.97 10.77
C LEU A 63 12.76 -1.76 11.36
N GLN A 64 13.26 -0.53 11.37
CA GLN A 64 14.53 -0.17 12.00
C GLN A 64 14.48 -0.28 13.53
N ALA A 65 13.32 0.00 14.14
CA ALA A 65 13.10 -0.16 15.57
C ALA A 65 12.83 -1.62 15.99
N ASP A 66 12.46 -2.49 15.03
CA ASP A 66 12.16 -3.90 15.30
C ASP A 66 13.45 -4.75 15.39
N GLY A 67 14.02 -4.80 16.59
CA GLY A 67 15.16 -5.65 16.90
C GLY A 67 14.88 -7.16 16.74
N SER A 68 13.61 -7.58 16.77
CA SER A 68 13.23 -8.99 16.58
C SER A 68 13.30 -9.37 15.10
N PHE A 69 12.81 -8.50 14.21
CA PHE A 69 12.96 -8.65 12.77
C PHE A 69 14.45 -8.67 12.39
N ALA A 70 15.24 -7.71 12.89
CA ALA A 70 16.66 -7.64 12.63
C ALA A 70 17.40 -8.94 13.01
N ALA A 71 17.08 -9.51 14.17
CA ALA A 71 17.67 -10.77 14.63
C ALA A 71 17.27 -11.95 13.74
N ASN A 72 15.97 -12.12 13.48
CA ASN A 72 15.45 -13.22 12.66
C ASN A 72 15.98 -13.12 11.21
N ALA A 73 16.06 -11.91 10.67
CA ALA A 73 16.54 -11.67 9.33
C ALA A 73 18.02 -12.02 9.18
N PHE A 74 18.83 -11.69 10.19
CA PHE A 74 20.24 -12.07 10.22
C PHE A 74 20.43 -13.58 10.35
N GLU A 75 19.70 -14.24 11.24
CA GLU A 75 19.76 -15.70 11.40
C GLU A 75 19.40 -16.42 10.10
N THR A 76 18.33 -15.98 9.46
CA THR A 76 17.89 -16.52 8.16
C THR A 76 18.95 -16.27 7.08
N SER A 77 19.53 -15.07 7.01
CA SER A 77 20.63 -14.77 6.08
C SER A 77 21.86 -15.63 6.34
N TYR A 78 22.21 -15.87 7.61
CA TYR A 78 23.33 -16.74 7.98
C TYR A 78 23.12 -18.17 7.50
N LEU A 79 21.91 -18.72 7.68
CA LEU A 79 21.58 -20.07 7.21
C LEU A 79 21.65 -20.16 5.69
N VAL A 80 21.08 -19.18 4.97
CA VAL A 80 21.14 -19.12 3.50
C VAL A 80 22.58 -19.08 3.00
N VAL A 81 23.43 -18.25 3.60
CA VAL A 81 24.85 -18.15 3.21
C VAL A 81 25.62 -19.42 3.56
N LYS A 82 25.33 -20.05 4.70
CA LYS A 82 25.94 -21.33 5.10
C LYS A 82 25.60 -22.45 4.11
N ASP A 83 24.37 -22.47 3.60
CA ASP A 83 23.93 -23.46 2.61
C ASP A 83 24.57 -23.20 1.24
N LEU A 84 24.75 -21.93 0.85
CA LEU A 84 25.38 -21.54 -0.41
C LEU A 84 26.91 -21.71 -0.40
N HIS A 85 27.56 -21.46 0.74
CA HIS A 85 29.02 -21.41 0.88
C HIS A 85 29.53 -22.29 2.05
N PRO A 86 29.26 -23.61 2.04
CA PRO A 86 29.52 -24.48 3.19
C PRO A 86 31.00 -24.58 3.57
N GLN A 87 31.92 -24.50 2.59
CA GLN A 87 33.36 -24.56 2.84
C GLN A 87 33.90 -23.30 3.51
N GLN A 88 33.40 -22.13 3.11
CA GLN A 88 33.82 -20.82 3.61
C GLN A 88 33.23 -20.56 5.01
N MET A 89 32.00 -21.04 5.24
CA MET A 89 31.28 -20.89 6.51
C MET A 89 31.61 -21.99 7.55
N ALA A 90 32.45 -22.98 7.21
CA ALA A 90 32.76 -24.12 8.09
C ALA A 90 33.38 -23.73 9.44
N ARG A 91 34.10 -22.60 9.49
CA ARG A 91 34.76 -22.07 10.70
C ARG A 91 34.01 -20.91 11.34
N MET A 92 32.87 -20.51 10.77
CA MET A 92 32.06 -19.41 11.29
C MET A 92 31.20 -19.91 12.45
N PRO A 93 31.23 -19.23 13.62
CA PRO A 93 30.34 -19.57 14.72
C PRO A 93 28.89 -19.22 14.32
N ALA A 94 27.95 -20.06 14.75
CA ALA A 94 26.53 -19.77 14.58
C ALA A 94 26.15 -18.43 15.27
N PRO A 95 25.15 -17.70 14.74
CA PRO A 95 24.64 -16.51 15.39
C PRO A 95 24.17 -16.85 16.81
N VAL A 96 24.73 -16.19 17.81
CA VAL A 96 24.27 -16.28 19.20
C VAL A 96 23.57 -14.98 19.56
N ARG A 97 22.36 -15.12 20.10
CA ARG A 97 21.59 -14.00 20.65
C ARG A 97 22.13 -13.66 22.03
N ASN A 98 22.53 -12.42 22.20
CA ASN A 98 22.94 -11.85 23.47
C ASN A 98 21.71 -11.71 24.40
N GLU A 99 21.95 -11.52 25.70
CA GLU A 99 20.91 -11.34 26.71
C GLU A 99 20.04 -10.08 26.47
N ASP A 100 20.58 -9.09 25.77
CA ASP A 100 19.88 -7.88 25.33
C ASP A 100 19.03 -8.08 24.05
N GLY A 101 18.98 -9.31 23.52
CA GLY A 101 18.24 -9.67 22.32
C GLY A 101 18.94 -9.32 21.01
N THR A 102 20.11 -8.67 21.07
CA THR A 102 20.94 -8.36 19.89
C THR A 102 21.76 -9.58 19.47
N LEU A 103 22.20 -9.64 18.22
CA LEU A 103 23.06 -10.73 17.76
C LEU A 103 24.54 -10.34 17.85
N ARG A 104 25.37 -11.32 18.22
CA ARG A 104 26.81 -11.18 18.14
C ARG A 104 27.22 -10.88 16.69
N LYS A 105 27.96 -9.79 16.50
CA LYS A 105 28.47 -9.35 15.20
C LYS A 105 29.36 -10.45 14.59
N VAL A 106 29.07 -10.84 13.35
CA VAL A 106 29.88 -11.79 12.56
C VAL A 106 30.44 -11.04 11.37
N THR A 107 31.76 -11.11 11.18
CA THR A 107 32.43 -10.65 9.97
C THR A 107 32.35 -11.77 8.93
N TRP A 108 31.87 -11.50 7.72
CA TRP A 108 31.78 -12.50 6.67
C TRP A 108 33.19 -12.91 6.18
N PRO A 109 33.39 -14.18 5.78
CA PRO A 109 34.72 -14.68 5.44
C PRO A 109 35.19 -14.27 4.03
N ASP A 110 34.25 -13.96 3.14
CA ASP A 110 34.47 -13.67 1.72
C ASP A 110 33.42 -12.67 1.23
N ASP A 111 33.78 -11.88 0.22
CA ASP A 111 32.90 -10.89 -0.43
C ASP A 111 31.65 -11.58 -1.02
N ALA A 112 31.78 -12.82 -1.50
CA ALA A 112 30.65 -13.59 -2.04
C ALA A 112 29.61 -13.94 -0.96
N CYS A 113 30.05 -14.37 0.23
CA CYS A 113 29.18 -14.65 1.37
C CYS A 113 28.40 -13.40 1.82
N GLU A 114 29.09 -12.26 1.81
CA GLU A 114 28.54 -10.97 2.19
C GLU A 114 27.45 -10.48 1.24
N VAL A 115 27.67 -10.65 -0.06
CA VAL A 115 26.70 -10.30 -1.10
C VAL A 115 25.41 -11.11 -0.96
N ASP A 116 25.55 -12.42 -0.72
CA ASP A 116 24.39 -13.30 -0.53
C ASP A 116 23.64 -13.00 0.77
N ALA A 117 24.36 -12.60 1.84
CA ALA A 117 23.73 -12.13 3.07
C ALA A 117 22.91 -10.85 2.84
N ALA A 118 23.47 -9.87 2.14
CA ALA A 118 22.80 -8.61 1.81
C ALA A 118 21.57 -8.84 0.92
N ARG A 119 21.68 -9.74 -0.07
CA ARG A 119 20.56 -10.15 -0.92
C ARG A 119 19.43 -10.80 -0.12
N SER A 120 19.77 -11.73 0.77
CA SER A 120 18.78 -12.38 1.64
C SER A 120 18.08 -11.33 2.53
N PHE A 121 18.82 -10.41 3.11
CA PHE A 121 18.27 -9.35 3.94
C PHE A 121 17.30 -8.42 3.18
N ALA A 122 17.68 -8.01 1.97
CA ALA A 122 16.83 -7.19 1.11
C ALA A 122 15.56 -7.95 0.68
N SER A 123 15.65 -9.26 0.40
CA SER A 123 14.49 -10.10 0.09
C SER A 123 13.52 -10.15 1.27
N GLN A 124 14.02 -10.44 2.47
CA GLN A 124 13.21 -10.52 3.69
C GLN A 124 12.55 -9.18 4.04
N SER A 125 13.27 -8.07 3.85
CA SER A 125 12.71 -6.71 4.04
C SER A 125 11.58 -6.44 3.04
N THR A 126 11.75 -6.86 1.78
CA THR A 126 10.72 -6.72 0.76
C THR A 126 9.48 -7.55 1.09
N ASP A 127 9.66 -8.78 1.56
CA ASP A 127 8.55 -9.66 1.94
C ASP A 127 7.82 -9.16 3.19
N ASN A 128 8.55 -8.60 4.16
CA ASN A 128 7.97 -7.88 5.28
C ASN A 128 7.07 -6.73 4.80
N PHE A 129 7.57 -5.87 3.90
CA PHE A 129 6.77 -4.79 3.32
C PHE A 129 5.49 -5.31 2.63
N ARG A 130 5.59 -6.41 1.88
CA ARG A 130 4.42 -7.01 1.20
C ARG A 130 3.37 -7.49 2.20
N SER A 131 3.79 -8.07 3.31
CA SER A 131 2.89 -8.54 4.37
C SER A 131 2.23 -7.39 5.12
N ALA A 132 2.98 -6.32 5.41
CA ALA A 132 2.49 -5.16 6.14
C ALA A 132 1.60 -4.25 5.28
N HIS A 133 1.91 -4.12 3.99
CA HIS A 133 1.24 -3.21 3.06
C HIS A 133 0.72 -3.92 1.80
N PRO A 134 -0.26 -4.85 1.93
CA PRO A 134 -0.72 -5.67 0.82
C PRO A 134 -1.31 -4.86 -0.34
N PHE A 135 -1.84 -3.67 -0.08
CA PHE A 135 -2.34 -2.78 -1.11
C PHE A 135 -1.23 -2.12 -1.92
N LEU A 136 -0.21 -1.54 -1.26
CA LEU A 136 0.95 -0.93 -1.93
C LEU A 136 1.76 -1.99 -2.69
N ALA A 137 1.88 -3.19 -2.11
CA ALA A 137 2.52 -4.34 -2.73
C ALA A 137 1.82 -4.84 -4.00
N LYS A 138 0.51 -4.61 -4.17
CA LYS A 138 -0.20 -4.93 -5.42
C LYS A 138 0.06 -3.89 -6.52
N ILE A 139 0.45 -2.68 -6.15
CA ILE A 139 0.73 -1.59 -7.10
C ILE A 139 2.17 -1.71 -7.59
N ALA A 140 3.11 -1.95 -6.68
CA ALA A 140 4.50 -2.23 -7.02
C ALA A 140 4.65 -3.65 -7.61
N PRO A 141 5.50 -3.86 -8.63
CA PRO A 141 5.86 -5.21 -9.05
C PRO A 141 6.70 -5.90 -7.96
N PRO A 142 6.88 -7.24 -8.02
CA PRO A 142 7.79 -7.91 -7.11
C PRO A 142 9.20 -7.32 -7.28
N ILE A 143 9.67 -6.63 -6.24
CA ILE A 143 11.02 -6.10 -6.17
C ILE A 143 11.94 -7.31 -6.01
N THR A 144 12.71 -7.60 -7.06
CA THR A 144 13.87 -8.48 -6.94
C THR A 144 14.99 -7.66 -6.31
N PRO A 145 15.69 -8.16 -5.26
CA PRO A 145 16.85 -7.46 -4.71
C PRO A 145 17.82 -7.11 -5.84
N ASN A 146 17.91 -5.82 -6.15
CA ASN A 146 18.50 -5.29 -7.37
C ASN A 146 20.04 -5.24 -7.24
N GLU A 147 20.73 -5.12 -8.38
CA GLU A 147 22.19 -4.88 -8.48
C GLU A 147 22.63 -3.67 -7.61
N GLN A 148 21.71 -2.76 -7.26
CA GLN A 148 21.96 -1.57 -6.44
C GLN A 148 22.22 -1.88 -4.95
N VAL A 149 21.54 -2.88 -4.37
CA VAL A 149 21.86 -3.37 -3.02
C VAL A 149 23.27 -3.97 -3.01
N TYR A 150 23.62 -4.63 -4.12
CA TYR A 150 24.93 -5.21 -4.35
C TYR A 150 26.04 -4.15 -4.53
N GLU A 151 25.80 -3.09 -5.30
CA GLU A 151 26.76 -2.01 -5.48
C GLU A 151 26.96 -1.18 -4.20
N ASP A 152 25.89 -0.87 -3.46
CA ASP A 152 26.02 -0.10 -2.21
C ASP A 152 26.69 -0.91 -1.10
N SER A 153 26.32 -2.19 -0.94
CA SER A 153 27.01 -3.08 0.01
C SER A 153 28.49 -3.18 -0.35
N ARG A 154 28.84 -3.49 -1.61
CA ARG A 154 30.24 -3.55 -2.03
C ARG A 154 31.00 -2.26 -1.76
N ARG A 155 30.38 -1.10 -2.02
CA ARG A 155 30.99 0.21 -1.76
C ARG A 155 31.22 0.45 -0.27
N PHE A 156 30.21 0.18 0.56
CA PHE A 156 30.33 0.33 2.01
C PHE A 156 31.50 -0.50 2.56
N TRP A 157 31.66 -1.71 2.06
CA TRP A 157 32.68 -2.66 2.52
C TRP A 157 34.08 -2.35 2.00
N GLN A 158 34.20 -1.80 0.79
CA GLN A 158 35.45 -1.22 0.30
C GLN A 158 35.90 -0.02 1.15
N GLU A 159 34.96 0.79 1.60
CA GLU A 159 35.23 1.96 2.46
C GLU A 159 35.45 1.57 3.94
N ASN A 160 34.90 0.44 4.39
CA ASN A 160 34.92 -0.02 5.78
C ASN A 160 35.30 -1.52 5.89
N PRO A 161 36.54 -1.89 5.55
CA PRO A 161 36.99 -3.27 5.64
C PRO A 161 36.91 -3.80 7.08
N GLY A 162 36.17 -4.90 7.28
CA GLY A 162 35.93 -5.49 8.60
C GLY A 162 34.88 -4.76 9.45
N GLY A 163 34.16 -3.79 8.88
CA GLY A 163 33.04 -3.11 9.52
C GLY A 163 31.81 -4.00 9.73
N PHE A 164 30.65 -3.38 9.93
CA PHE A 164 29.36 -4.07 9.96
C PHE A 164 28.37 -3.31 9.10
N TYR A 165 27.73 -3.97 8.13
CA TYR A 165 26.70 -3.33 7.31
C TYR A 165 25.51 -2.97 8.20
N PRO A 166 25.23 -1.68 8.44
CA PRO A 166 24.15 -1.29 9.31
C PRO A 166 22.83 -1.69 8.65
N ILE A 167 22.01 -2.44 9.40
CA ILE A 167 20.67 -2.87 8.98
C ILE A 167 19.82 -1.68 8.54
N GLN A 168 20.01 -0.52 9.18
CA GLN A 168 19.32 0.73 8.82
C GLN A 168 19.56 1.12 7.36
N ARG A 169 20.79 0.99 6.85
CA ARG A 169 21.16 1.30 5.47
C ARG A 169 20.54 0.30 4.49
N ALA A 170 20.52 -0.99 4.86
CA ALA A 170 19.84 -2.02 4.08
C ALA A 170 18.34 -1.72 3.92
N ILE A 171 17.68 -1.31 5.00
CA ILE A 171 16.25 -0.92 5.03
C ILE A 171 16.02 0.34 4.21
N GLU A 172 16.92 1.33 4.27
CA GLU A 172 16.83 2.55 3.47
C GLU A 172 16.90 2.27 1.97
N ILE A 173 17.82 1.41 1.55
CA ILE A 173 17.97 1.04 0.14
C ILE A 173 16.78 0.21 -0.34
N ALA A 174 16.36 -0.76 0.47
CA ALA A 174 15.14 -1.52 0.18
C ALA A 174 13.97 -0.54 -0.01
N GLY A 175 13.77 0.37 0.93
CA GLY A 175 12.75 1.43 0.86
C GLY A 175 12.86 2.29 -0.39
N ALA A 176 14.05 2.78 -0.74
CA ALA A 176 14.27 3.58 -1.94
C ALA A 176 13.90 2.81 -3.23
N GLU A 177 14.21 1.52 -3.29
CA GLU A 177 13.85 0.67 -4.43
C GLU A 177 12.34 0.39 -4.50
N ILE A 178 11.69 0.24 -3.33
CA ILE A 178 10.22 0.18 -3.24
C ILE A 178 9.62 1.47 -3.80
N TRP A 179 10.12 2.62 -3.35
CA TRP A 179 9.62 3.92 -3.79
C TRP A 179 9.78 4.11 -5.30
N LYS A 180 10.97 3.86 -5.84
CA LYS A 180 11.27 3.95 -7.27
C LYS A 180 10.35 3.08 -8.13
N SER A 181 9.97 1.91 -7.62
CA SER A 181 9.04 1.00 -8.30
C SER A 181 7.56 1.40 -8.16
N LEU A 182 7.22 2.09 -7.07
CA LEU A 182 5.85 2.45 -6.68
C LEU A 182 5.44 3.82 -7.24
N GLU A 183 6.29 4.84 -7.06
CA GLU A 183 6.07 6.25 -7.43
C GLU A 183 5.47 6.44 -8.83
N PRO A 184 6.02 5.88 -9.93
CA PRO A 184 5.48 6.11 -11.27
C PRO A 184 4.08 5.49 -11.46
N LYS A 185 3.70 4.50 -10.65
CA LYS A 185 2.43 3.78 -10.76
C LYS A 185 1.31 4.38 -9.90
N LEU A 186 1.64 5.18 -8.90
CA LEU A 186 0.66 5.79 -7.99
C LEU A 186 -0.32 6.73 -8.71
N PRO A 187 0.11 7.66 -9.60
CA PRO A 187 -0.82 8.53 -10.31
C PRO A 187 -1.79 7.77 -11.22
N ALA A 188 -1.30 6.75 -11.93
CA ALA A 188 -2.12 5.91 -12.79
C ALA A 188 -3.15 5.10 -11.98
N THR A 189 -2.75 4.58 -10.83
CA THR A 189 -3.62 3.86 -9.90
C THR A 189 -4.69 4.80 -9.32
N ALA A 190 -4.30 5.98 -8.84
CA ALA A 190 -5.23 6.99 -8.34
C ALA A 190 -6.27 7.38 -9.41
N ARG A 191 -5.85 7.55 -10.66
CA ARG A 191 -6.76 7.81 -11.79
C ARG A 191 -7.74 6.64 -12.01
N ARG A 192 -7.27 5.39 -12.02
CA ARG A 192 -8.14 4.21 -12.16
C ARG A 192 -9.16 4.12 -11.02
N THR A 193 -8.71 4.33 -9.79
CA THR A 193 -9.59 4.35 -8.60
C THR A 193 -10.65 5.44 -8.72
N ARG A 194 -10.29 6.64 -9.19
CA ARG A 194 -11.26 7.71 -9.46
C ARG A 194 -12.31 7.31 -10.49
N ILE A 195 -11.91 6.68 -11.59
CA ILE A 195 -12.85 6.21 -12.63
C ILE A 195 -13.82 5.18 -12.04
N ILE A 196 -13.30 4.20 -11.29
CA ILE A 196 -14.13 3.20 -10.62
C ILE A 196 -15.09 3.88 -9.64
N LEU A 197 -14.60 4.85 -8.85
CA LEU A 197 -15.40 5.56 -7.87
C LEU A 197 -16.52 6.37 -8.52
N VAL A 198 -16.27 7.02 -9.66
CA VAL A 198 -17.30 7.70 -10.45
C VAL A 198 -18.31 6.68 -11.00
N GLY A 199 -17.85 5.55 -11.54
CA GLY A 199 -18.74 4.49 -12.03
C GLY A 199 -19.65 3.92 -10.93
N SER A 200 -19.08 3.60 -9.77
CA SER A 200 -19.81 3.13 -8.59
C SER A 200 -20.77 4.20 -8.05
N PHE A 201 -20.38 5.47 -8.08
CA PHE A 201 -21.26 6.57 -7.70
C PHE A 201 -22.50 6.64 -8.61
N LEU A 202 -22.29 6.59 -9.93
CA LEU A 202 -23.40 6.62 -10.89
C LEU A 202 -24.33 5.42 -10.70
N ALA A 203 -23.77 4.22 -10.54
CA ALA A 203 -24.55 3.01 -10.27
C ALA A 203 -25.36 3.12 -8.98
N ALA A 204 -24.76 3.63 -7.90
CA ALA A 204 -25.45 3.84 -6.62
C ALA A 204 -26.56 4.89 -6.72
N GLN A 205 -26.37 5.95 -7.52
CA GLN A 205 -27.38 6.97 -7.75
C GLN A 205 -28.53 6.50 -8.65
N MET A 206 -28.31 5.53 -9.53
CA MET A 206 -29.39 4.97 -10.34
C MET A 206 -30.49 4.34 -9.47
N ILE A 207 -30.14 3.74 -8.33
CA ILE A 207 -31.12 3.11 -7.42
C ILE A 207 -32.21 4.10 -6.95
N PRO A 208 -31.88 5.23 -6.27
CA PRO A 208 -32.89 6.18 -5.85
C PRO A 208 -33.61 6.84 -7.03
N PHE A 209 -32.91 7.12 -8.15
CA PHE A 209 -33.57 7.70 -9.33
C PHE A 209 -34.58 6.75 -9.96
N SER A 210 -34.26 5.45 -10.07
CA SER A 210 -35.18 4.43 -10.59
C SER A 210 -36.39 4.24 -9.67
N LEU A 211 -36.19 4.23 -8.35
CA LEU A 211 -37.28 4.11 -7.39
C LEU A 211 -38.22 5.33 -7.42
N ILE A 212 -37.66 6.54 -7.49
CA ILE A 212 -38.44 7.78 -7.62
C ILE A 212 -39.20 7.80 -8.96
N GLY A 213 -38.54 7.44 -10.06
CA GLY A 213 -39.15 7.37 -11.39
C GLY A 213 -40.29 6.35 -11.46
N TYR A 214 -40.08 5.14 -10.91
CA TYR A 214 -41.12 4.13 -10.82
C TYR A 214 -42.31 4.58 -9.95
N GLY A 215 -42.03 5.22 -8.81
CA GLY A 215 -43.04 5.81 -7.95
C GLY A 215 -43.89 6.86 -8.66
N ALA A 216 -43.27 7.75 -9.44
CA ALA A 216 -43.96 8.76 -10.24
C ALA A 216 -44.79 8.13 -11.38
N TYR A 217 -44.26 7.10 -12.06
CA TYR A 217 -44.96 6.39 -13.13
C TYR A 217 -46.20 5.64 -12.63
N LYS A 218 -46.12 4.99 -11.47
CA LYS A 218 -47.27 4.30 -10.87
C LYS A 218 -48.40 5.29 -10.52
N ASP A 219 -48.03 6.46 -10.02
CA ASP A 219 -48.99 7.50 -9.61
C ASP A 219 -49.75 8.08 -10.81
N LEU A 220 -49.09 8.25 -11.96
CA LEU A 220 -49.73 8.60 -13.23
C LEU A 220 -50.83 7.59 -13.63
N LYS A 221 -50.58 6.29 -13.43
CA LYS A 221 -51.51 5.21 -13.79
C LYS A 221 -52.75 5.11 -12.90
N VAL A 222 -52.71 5.68 -11.69
CA VAL A 222 -53.85 5.68 -10.75
C VAL A 222 -54.72 6.93 -10.95
N SER A 223 -54.19 7.98 -11.59
CA SER A 223 -54.90 9.24 -11.83
C SER A 223 -55.64 9.35 -13.19
N VAL A 224 -55.55 8.32 -14.04
CA VAL A 224 -56.34 8.17 -15.29
C VAL A 224 -57.47 7.19 -15.03
#